data_AF-A0A7V0MH86-F1
#
_entry.id   AF-A0A7V0MH86-F1
#
_cell.length_a   1.000
_cell.length_b   1.000
_cell.length_c   1.000
_cell.angle_alpha   90.00
_cell.angle_beta   90.00
_cell.angle_gamma   90.00
#
_symmetry.space_group_name_H-M   'P 1'
#
loop_
_entity.id
_entity.type
_entity.pdbx_description
1 polymer ?
#
loop_
_entity_poly.entity_id
_entity_poly.type
_entity_poly.pdbx_seq_one_letter_code
_entity_poly.pdbx_strand_id
1 'polypeptide(L)' 'NILKVDPKIGEMQVERLKKLRAERDQKKWKEALDNLREVSKSDENVMPAVIEAVKARATVGEICDVWRDVYGEYRPKEFV' A
#
# COMPACT_ATOMS: atom_id res chain seq x y z
N ASN A 1 11.82 -25.17 -19.58
CA ASN A 1 11.75 -25.28 -18.11
C ASN A 1 11.51 -23.90 -17.52
N ILE A 2 10.42 -23.81 -16.76
CA ILE A 2 9.73 -22.60 -16.29
C ILE A 2 10.60 -21.79 -15.32
N LEU A 3 10.60 -20.46 -15.48
CA LEU A 3 11.22 -19.48 -14.58
C LEU A 3 10.64 -19.64 -13.17
N LYS A 4 11.34 -20.36 -12.29
CA LYS A 4 10.99 -20.47 -10.88
C LYS A 4 11.60 -19.28 -10.13
N VAL A 5 10.77 -18.57 -9.37
CA VAL A 5 11.22 -17.53 -8.46
C VAL A 5 12.03 -18.18 -7.34
N ASP A 6 13.23 -17.68 -7.08
CA ASP A 6 14.07 -18.14 -5.97
C ASP A 6 13.39 -17.75 -4.63
N PRO A 7 13.09 -18.72 -3.73
CA PRO A 7 12.52 -18.44 -2.41
C PRO A 7 13.29 -17.39 -1.60
N LYS A 8 14.61 -17.28 -1.79
CA LYS A 8 15.46 -16.29 -1.11
C LYS A 8 15.07 -14.85 -1.45
N ILE A 9 14.48 -14.60 -2.62
CA ILE A 9 13.98 -13.28 -2.99
C ILE A 9 12.88 -12.85 -2.02
N GLY A 10 12.00 -13.76 -1.60
CA GLY A 10 10.96 -13.48 -0.61
C GLY A 10 11.55 -13.00 0.72
N GLU A 11 12.54 -13.73 1.23
CA GLU A 11 13.26 -13.38 2.47
C GLU A 11 13.90 -11.99 2.37
N MET A 12 14.57 -11.70 1.25
CA MET A 12 15.18 -10.39 1.00
C MET A 12 14.15 -9.24 0.98
N GLN A 13 12.97 -9.46 0.40
CA GLN A 13 11.92 -8.42 0.38
C GLN A 13 11.31 -8.21 1.77
N VAL A 14 11.14 -9.26 2.57
CA VAL A 14 10.68 -9.15 3.96
C VAL A 14 11.63 -8.29 4.79
N GLU A 15 12.94 -8.54 4.69
CA GLU A 15 13.93 -7.75 5.43
C GLU A 15 13.99 -6.29 4.96
N ARG A 16 13.86 -6.04 3.65
CA ARG A 16 13.74 -4.68 3.12
C ARG A 16 12.51 -3.95 3.66
N LEU A 17 11.36 -4.62 3.73
CA LEU A 17 10.14 -4.04 4.27
C LEU A 17 10.26 -3.74 5.77
N LYS A 18 10.86 -4.64 6.56
CA LYS A 18 11.14 -4.39 7.99
C LYS A 18 12.01 -3.17 8.18
N LYS A 19 13.12 -3.07 7.43
CA LYS A 19 14.03 -1.92 7.49
C LYS A 19 13.33 -0.62 7.09
N LEU A 20 12.58 -0.63 5.99
CA LEU A 20 11.82 0.54 5.52
C LEU A 20 10.82 1.03 6.57
N ARG A 21 10.09 0.10 7.21
CA ARG A 21 9.14 0.43 8.29
C ARG A 21 9.82 0.94 9.55
N ALA A 22 11.04 0.48 9.87
CA ALA A 22 11.79 0.95 11.04
C ALA A 22 12.39 2.35 10.84
N GLU A 23 12.83 2.67 9.62
CA GLU A 23 13.55 3.91 9.31
C GLU A 23 12.66 5.09 8.91
N ARG A 24 11.38 4.86 8.63
CA ARG A 24 10.46 5.93 8.21
C ARG A 24 10.05 6.84 9.36
N ASP A 25 9.73 8.09 9.03
CA ASP A 25 9.02 9.00 9.92
C ASP A 25 7.58 8.49 10.12
N GLN A 26 7.29 7.91 11.28
CA GLN A 26 5.99 7.30 11.56
C GLN A 26 4.86 8.32 11.56
N LYS A 27 5.13 9.56 11.99
CA LYS A 27 4.11 10.60 12.05
C LYS A 27 3.72 11.02 10.64
N LYS A 28 4.70 11.34 9.79
CA LYS A 28 4.45 11.71 8.39
C LYS A 28 3.80 10.59 7.60
N TRP A 29 4.24 9.35 7.81
CA TRP A 29 3.62 8.18 7.19
C TRP A 29 2.14 8.05 7.55
N LYS A 30 1.82 8.15 8.85
CA LYS A 30 0.43 8.06 9.32
C LYS A 30 -0.43 9.19 8.77
N GLU A 31 0.06 10.43 8.85
CA GLU A 31 -0.65 11.61 8.32
C GLU A 31 -0.92 11.49 6.81
N ALA A 32 0.04 10.98 6.04
CA ALA A 32 -0.13 10.78 4.61
C ALA A 32 -1.17 9.69 4.28
N LEU A 33 -1.21 8.59 5.04
CA LEU A 33 -2.24 7.55 4.86
C LEU A 33 -3.62 8.01 5.32
N ASP A 34 -3.70 8.78 6.42
CA ASP A 34 -4.96 9.37 6.87
C ASP A 34 -5.50 10.35 5.82
N ASN A 35 -4.64 11.21 5.24
CA ASN A 35 -5.03 12.09 4.14
C ASN A 35 -5.48 11.30 2.89
N LEU A 36 -4.75 10.24 2.51
CA LEU A 36 -5.16 9.37 1.41
C LEU A 36 -6.55 8.78 1.66
N ARG A 37 -6.85 8.36 2.89
CA ARG A 37 -8.16 7.82 3.26
C ARG A 37 -9.26 8.86 3.09
N GLU A 38 -9.04 10.10 3.51
CA GLU A 38 -10.04 11.16 3.40
C GLU A 38 -10.28 11.59 1.95
N VAL A 39 -9.21 11.77 1.16
CA VAL A 39 -9.32 12.07 -0.29
C VAL A 39 -9.99 10.92 -1.04
N SER A 40 -9.77 9.67 -0.63
CA SER A 40 -10.43 8.50 -1.24
C SER A 40 -11.94 8.45 -0.96
N LYS A 41 -12.43 9.19 0.04
CA LYS A 41 -13.87 9.31 0.34
C LYS A 41 -14.51 10.54 -0.29
N SER A 42 -13.73 11.43 -0.91
CA SER A 42 -14.23 12.61 -1.64
C SER A 42 -14.22 12.38 -3.15
N ASP A 43 -14.71 13.35 -3.91
CA ASP A 43 -14.66 13.37 -5.38
C ASP A 43 -13.35 13.97 -5.92
N GLU A 44 -12.34 14.15 -5.07
CA GLU A 44 -11.05 14.73 -5.45
C GLU A 44 -10.14 13.73 -6.15
N ASN A 45 -9.12 14.24 -6.86
CA ASN A 45 -8.10 13.39 -7.46
C ASN A 45 -7.22 12.77 -6.37
N VAL A 46 -7.20 11.43 -6.30
CA VAL A 46 -6.41 10.67 -5.32
C VAL A 46 -4.90 10.66 -5.59
N MET A 47 -4.46 10.93 -6.83
CA MET A 47 -3.06 10.78 -7.22
C MET A 47 -2.07 11.63 -6.41
N PRO A 48 -2.34 12.92 -6.10
CA PRO A 48 -1.49 13.70 -5.20
C PRO A 48 -1.32 13.05 -3.81
N ALA A 49 -2.40 12.53 -3.22
CA ALA A 49 -2.34 11.88 -1.91
C ALA A 49 -1.52 10.58 -1.94
N VAL A 50 -1.62 9.81 -3.04
CA VAL A 50 -0.78 8.61 -3.25
C VAL A 50 0.70 8.97 -3.34
N ILE A 51 1.04 10.04 -4.08
CA ILE A 51 2.44 10.52 -4.20
C ILE A 51 2.99 10.90 -2.82
N GLU A 52 2.21 11.60 -2.00
CA GLU A 52 2.63 11.97 -0.65
C GLU A 52 2.79 10.74 0.26
N ALA A 53 1.89 9.76 0.18
CA ALA A 53 2.05 8.48 0.90
C ALA A 53 3.35 7.76 0.50
N VAL A 54 3.67 7.70 -0.79
CA VAL A 54 4.90 7.08 -1.29
C VAL A 54 6.14 7.84 -0.81
N LYS A 55 6.13 9.18 -0.86
CA LYS A 55 7.22 10.02 -0.31
C LYS A 55 7.39 9.82 1.19
N ALA A 56 6.31 9.59 1.92
CA ALA A 56 6.31 9.23 3.34
C ALA A 56 6.71 7.76 3.61
N ARG A 57 7.19 7.04 2.58
CA ARG A 57 7.60 5.62 2.65
C ARG A 57 6.48 4.69 3.07
N ALA A 58 5.25 4.95 2.63
CA ALA A 58 4.19 3.95 2.64
C ALA A 58 4.48 2.87 1.60
N THR A 59 4.12 1.64 1.93
CA THR A 59 4.23 0.50 1.01
C THR A 59 2.99 0.41 0.12
N VAL A 60 3.12 -0.26 -1.03
CA VAL A 60 1.97 -0.55 -1.90
C VAL A 60 0.88 -1.29 -1.14
N GLY A 61 1.25 -2.25 -0.29
CA GLY A 61 0.31 -2.99 0.56
C GLY A 61 -0.51 -2.08 1.47
N GLU A 62 0.16 -1.14 2.16
CA GLU A 62 -0.48 -0.19 3.08
C GLU A 62 -1.42 0.79 2.37
N ILE A 63 -1.05 1.24 1.16
CA ILE A 63 -1.94 2.07 0.32
C ILE A 63 -3.17 1.25 -0.10
N CYS A 64 -2.98 0.00 -0.52
CA CYS A 64 -4.09 -0.87 -0.86
C CYS A 64 -4.94 -1.24 0.37
N ASP A 65 -4.37 -1.33 1.58
CA ASP A 65 -5.12 -1.53 2.82
C ASP A 65 -6.09 -0.38 3.07
N VAL A 66 -5.66 0.87 2.86
CA VAL A 66 -6.56 2.03 2.93
C VAL A 66 -7.75 1.86 1.97
N TRP A 67 -7.51 1.42 0.74
CA TRP A 67 -8.59 1.22 -0.23
C TRP A 67 -9.45 -0.01 0.06
N ARG A 68 -8.90 -1.07 0.64
CA ARG A 68 -9.69 -2.20 1.15
C ARG A 68 -10.62 -1.75 2.27
N ASP A 69 -10.16 -0.88 3.16
CA ASP A 69 -11.00 -0.32 4.23
C ASP A 69 -12.13 0.57 3.67
N VAL A 70 -11.85 1.36 2.63
CA VAL A 70 -12.80 2.35 2.07
C VAL A 70 -13.78 1.71 1.08
N TYR A 71 -13.29 0.88 0.16
CA TYR A 71 -14.05 0.35 -0.97
C TYR A 71 -14.35 -1.16 -0.86
N GLY A 72 -13.67 -1.86 0.05
CA GLY A 72 -13.69 -3.32 0.09
C GLY A 72 -12.79 -3.95 -0.98
N GLU A 73 -13.01 -5.25 -1.21
CA GLU A 73 -12.30 -6.01 -2.23
C GLU A 73 -13.26 -6.42 -3.34
N TYR A 74 -12.80 -6.33 -4.59
CA TYR A 74 -13.54 -6.85 -5.72
C TYR A 74 -13.75 -8.36 -5.58
N ARG A 75 -15.01 -8.80 -5.67
CA ARG A 75 -15.37 -10.21 -5.78
C ARG A 75 -15.98 -10.44 -7.15
N PRO A 76 -15.43 -11.35 -7.97
CA PRO A 76 -16.06 -11.68 -9.24
C PRO A 76 -17.46 -12.23 -8.98
N LYS A 77 -18.42 -11.90 -9.85
CA LYS A 77 -19.75 -12.49 -9.78
C LYS A 77 -19.61 -13.98 -10.05
N GLU A 78 -20.02 -14.82 -9.10
CA GLU A 78 -20.22 -16.24 -9.36
C GLU A 78 -21.36 -16.34 -10.39
N PHE A 79 -21.04 -16.82 -11.59
CA PHE A 79 -22.08 -17.22 -12.53
C PHE A 79 -22.66 -18.52 -11.99
N VAL A 80 -23.87 -18.43 -11.41
CA VAL A 80 -24.70 -19.61 -11.12
C VAL A 80 -25.36 -20.08 -12.41
#